data_AF-A0A2T4J4I6-F1
#
_entry.id   AF-A0A2T4J4I6-F1
#
_cell.length_a   1.000
_cell.length_b   1.000
_cell.length_c   1.000
_cell.angle_alpha   90.00
_cell.angle_beta   90.00
_cell.angle_gamma   90.00
#
_symmetry.space_group_name_H-M   'P 1'
#
loop_
_entity.id
_entity.type
_entity.pdbx_description
1 polymer ?
#
loop_
_entity_poly.entity_id
_entity_poly.type
_entity_poly.pdbx_seq_one_letter_code
_entity_poly.pdbx_strand_id
1 'polypeptide(L)'
;LLGFMRRWRTSPGTGIRPEAAPTSEQAPDPRERELHDQIKAAPSGNRQFHASDLCRLIGQAAYEARVLEIIRQFGCPRFTATLAVHGRAVIAGEIAR
;
A
#
# COMPACT_ATOMS: atom_id res chain seq x y z
N LEU A 1 34.71 -22.33 -20.81
CA LEU A 1 33.68 -22.34 -19.74
C LEU A 1 33.04 -20.96 -19.66
N LEU A 2 31.80 -20.82 -20.15
CA LEU A 2 30.76 -20.00 -19.52
C LEU A 2 29.45 -20.26 -20.28
N GLY A 3 28.66 -21.19 -19.78
CA GLY A 3 27.33 -21.50 -20.30
C GLY A 3 26.29 -20.96 -19.34
N PHE A 4 25.54 -19.95 -19.77
CA PHE A 4 24.35 -19.49 -19.05
C PHE A 4 23.24 -19.13 -20.04
N MET A 5 22.81 -20.12 -20.83
CA MET A 5 21.51 -20.05 -21.50
C MET A 5 20.44 -20.46 -20.48
N ARG A 6 19.72 -19.49 -19.88
CA ARG A 6 18.47 -19.80 -19.19
C ARG A 6 17.32 -19.62 -20.18
N ARG A 7 16.96 -20.75 -20.80
CA ARG A 7 15.84 -20.93 -21.73
C ARG A 7 14.53 -20.75 -20.97
N TRP A 8 13.75 -19.71 -21.26
CA TRP A 8 12.35 -19.64 -20.87
C TRP A 8 11.60 -20.74 -21.63
N ARG A 9 11.13 -21.78 -20.92
CA ARG A 9 10.22 -22.76 -21.53
C ARG A 9 8.82 -22.17 -21.53
N THR A 10 8.30 -21.98 -22.73
CA THR A 10 6.87 -21.96 -23.03
C THR A 10 6.31 -23.38 -22.94
N SER A 11 5.09 -23.54 -22.44
CA SER A 11 4.16 -24.56 -22.93
C SER A 11 2.71 -24.09 -22.70
N PRO A 12 1.89 -24.01 -23.76
CA PRO A 12 0.45 -23.87 -23.66
C PRO A 12 -0.14 -25.26 -23.39
N GLY A 13 -0.99 -25.39 -22.39
CA GLY A 13 -1.52 -26.69 -21.98
C GLY A 13 -2.78 -26.54 -21.16
N THR A 14 -3.90 -26.63 -21.84
CA THR A 14 -5.28 -26.83 -21.38
C THR A 14 -5.37 -27.61 -20.08
N GLY A 15 -5.66 -26.91 -18.99
CA GLY A 15 -6.31 -27.46 -17.82
C GLY A 15 -7.67 -26.79 -17.70
N ILE A 16 -8.75 -27.51 -17.99
CA ILE A 16 -10.11 -27.08 -17.66
C ILE A 16 -10.15 -26.95 -16.14
N ARG A 17 -10.01 -25.71 -15.64
CA ARG A 17 -10.31 -25.37 -14.26
C ARG A 17 -11.69 -24.74 -14.27
N PRO A 18 -12.62 -25.18 -13.42
CA PRO A 18 -13.96 -24.61 -13.38
C PRO A 18 -13.86 -23.10 -13.24
N GLU A 19 -14.61 -22.44 -14.10
CA GLU A 19 -14.94 -21.03 -14.08
C GLU A 19 -15.45 -20.65 -12.68
N ALA A 20 -14.52 -20.25 -11.81
CA ALA A 20 -14.84 -19.26 -10.80
C ALA A 20 -14.73 -17.93 -11.53
N ALA A 21 -15.87 -17.48 -12.04
CA ALA A 21 -16.04 -16.14 -12.56
C ALA A 21 -15.33 -15.13 -11.64
N PRO A 22 -14.61 -14.12 -12.16
CA PRO A 22 -14.27 -12.95 -11.36
C PRO A 22 -15.57 -12.16 -11.13
N THR A 23 -16.47 -12.69 -10.31
CA THR A 23 -17.49 -11.90 -9.64
C THR A 23 -16.76 -11.33 -8.41
N SER A 24 -16.45 -10.03 -8.32
CA SER A 24 -17.26 -8.93 -8.79
C SER A 24 -16.38 -7.74 -9.17
N GLU A 25 -16.74 -7.08 -10.27
CA GLU A 25 -16.59 -5.62 -10.42
C GLU A 25 -17.50 -4.91 -9.40
N GLN A 26 -17.32 -5.22 -8.11
CA GLN A 26 -17.88 -4.40 -7.05
C GLN A 26 -17.10 -3.11 -7.11
N ALA A 27 -17.79 -2.01 -7.37
CA ALA A 27 -17.30 -0.67 -7.07
C ALA A 27 -16.55 -0.75 -5.73
N PRO A 28 -15.24 -0.42 -5.67
CA PRO A 28 -14.45 -0.70 -4.48
C PRO A 28 -15.16 -0.08 -3.29
N ASP A 29 -15.27 -0.85 -2.20
CA ASP A 29 -15.92 -0.41 -0.96
C ASP A 29 -15.42 1.01 -0.65
N PRO A 30 -16.29 1.98 -0.33
CA PRO A 30 -15.87 3.35 -0.05
C PRO A 30 -14.65 3.45 0.90
N ARG A 31 -14.50 2.51 1.84
CA ARG A 31 -13.31 2.43 2.70
C ARG A 31 -12.05 2.00 1.95
N GLU A 32 -12.12 1.00 1.09
CA GLU A 32 -10.97 0.58 0.27
C GLU A 32 -10.53 1.69 -0.69
N ARG A 33 -11.47 2.46 -1.23
CA ARG A 33 -11.17 3.67 -2.03
C ARG A 33 -10.42 4.71 -1.21
N GLU A 34 -10.92 5.01 -0.02
CA GLU A 34 -10.29 5.96 0.90
C GLU A 34 -8.85 5.54 1.23
N LEU A 35 -8.64 4.27 1.59
CA LEU A 35 -7.31 3.74 1.87
C LEU A 35 -6.39 3.87 0.65
N HIS A 36 -6.89 3.56 -0.53
CA HIS A 36 -6.11 3.63 -1.76
C HIS A 36 -5.74 5.07 -2.14
N ASP A 37 -6.65 6.03 -1.94
CA ASP A 37 -6.39 7.45 -2.18
C ASP A 37 -5.34 8.01 -1.21
N GLN A 38 -5.40 7.59 0.07
CA GLN A 38 -4.34 7.89 1.05
C GLN A 38 -3.00 7.28 0.58
N ILE A 39 -2.95 6.01 0.21
CA ILE A 39 -1.69 5.38 -0.25
C ILE A 39 -1.12 6.08 -1.49
N LYS A 40 -1.97 6.51 -2.43
CA LYS A 40 -1.54 7.25 -3.64
C LYS A 40 -0.95 8.62 -3.34
N ALA A 41 -1.47 9.30 -2.31
CA ALA A 41 -0.95 10.58 -1.88
C ALA A 41 0.38 10.46 -1.13
N ALA A 42 0.69 9.27 -0.59
CA ALA A 42 1.89 9.05 0.19
C ALA A 42 3.18 9.32 -0.62
N PRO A 43 4.21 9.94 0.00
CA PRO A 43 5.53 10.04 -0.58
C PRO A 43 6.08 8.63 -0.84
N SER A 44 6.34 8.29 -2.10
CA SER A 44 6.94 7.02 -2.47
C SER A 44 8.47 7.10 -2.48
N GLY A 45 9.02 8.28 -2.74
CA GLY A 45 10.44 8.61 -2.58
C GLY A 45 10.80 8.96 -1.14
N ASN A 46 12.03 8.63 -0.73
CA ASN A 46 12.66 9.02 0.53
C ASN A 46 11.79 8.92 1.82
N ARG A 47 10.95 7.88 1.91
CA ARG A 47 9.97 7.66 3.01
C ARG A 47 10.50 7.84 4.43
N GLN A 48 11.78 7.51 4.65
CA GLN A 48 12.43 7.62 5.96
C GLN A 48 12.52 9.08 6.45
N PHE A 49 12.69 10.01 5.51
CA PHE A 49 12.73 11.45 5.80
C PHE A 49 11.33 11.96 6.18
N HIS A 50 10.30 11.59 5.42
CA HIS A 50 8.91 11.97 5.71
C HIS A 50 8.37 11.38 7.02
N ALA A 51 8.81 10.17 7.40
CA ALA A 51 8.49 9.61 8.70
C ALA A 51 9.13 10.43 9.83
N SER A 52 10.38 10.88 9.64
CA SER A 52 11.07 11.71 10.63
C SER A 52 10.42 13.09 10.77
N ASP A 53 10.03 13.74 9.66
CA ASP A 53 9.34 15.03 9.66
C ASP A 53 7.98 14.93 10.36
N LEU A 54 7.20 13.90 10.03
CA LEU A 54 5.90 13.68 10.66
C LEU A 54 6.08 13.37 12.15
N CYS A 55 7.00 12.49 12.53
CA CYS A 55 7.30 12.21 13.94
C CYS A 55 7.81 13.44 14.69
N ARG A 56 8.53 14.36 14.04
CA ARG A 56 8.92 15.65 14.63
C ARG A 56 7.72 16.58 14.85
N LEU A 57 6.72 16.53 13.97
CA LEU A 57 5.50 17.33 14.06
C LEU A 57 4.54 16.83 15.15
N ILE A 58 4.26 15.52 15.18
CA ILE A 58 3.21 14.94 16.04
C ILE A 58 3.75 14.10 17.21
N GLY A 59 5.04 13.79 17.22
CA GLY A 59 5.66 12.87 18.17
C GLY A 59 5.48 11.40 17.81
N GLN A 60 6.40 10.55 18.27
CA GLN A 60 6.40 9.12 17.96
C GLN A 60 5.13 8.41 18.44
N ALA A 61 4.63 8.73 19.64
CA ALA A 61 3.45 8.08 20.20
C ALA A 61 2.17 8.37 19.38
N ALA A 62 1.99 9.62 18.93
CA ALA A 62 0.85 9.98 18.09
C ALA A 62 0.97 9.36 16.69
N TYR A 63 2.18 9.27 16.14
CA TYR A 63 2.44 8.56 14.89
C TYR A 63 2.02 7.09 14.98
N GLU A 64 2.49 6.37 16.02
CA GLU A 64 2.11 4.98 16.25
C GLU A 64 0.60 4.80 16.45
N ALA A 65 -0.05 5.70 17.20
CA ALA A 65 -1.49 5.69 17.39
C ALA A 65 -2.24 5.81 16.06
N ARG A 66 -1.81 6.72 15.16
CA ARG A 66 -2.40 6.87 13.82
C ARG A 66 -2.19 5.61 12.97
N VAL A 67 -1.03 4.95 13.05
CA VAL A 67 -0.79 3.68 12.33
C VAL A 67 -1.72 2.58 12.84
N LEU A 68 -1.85 2.41 14.16
CA LEU A 68 -2.74 1.42 14.75
C LEU A 68 -4.22 1.70 14.44
N GLU A 69 -4.63 2.97 14.40
CA GLU A 69 -5.97 3.39 13.99
C GLU A 69 -6.29 2.90 12.57
N ILE A 70 -5.39 3.14 11.62
CA ILE A 70 -5.55 2.71 10.22
C ILE A 70 -5.60 1.18 10.12
N ILE A 71 -4.72 0.46 10.84
CA ILE A 71 -4.75 -1.01 10.89
C ILE A 71 -6.12 -1.49 11.39
N ARG A 72 -6.65 -0.89 12.45
CA ARG A 72 -7.96 -1.25 13.01
C ARG A 72 -9.11 -0.93 12.07
N GLN A 73 -9.04 0.21 11.38
CA GLN A 73 -10.11 0.71 10.51
C GLN A 73 -10.22 -0.09 9.21
N PHE A 74 -9.07 -0.47 8.63
CA PHE A 74 -9.00 -1.08 7.30
C PHE A 74 -8.51 -2.53 7.29
N GLY A 75 -8.07 -3.07 8.43
CA GLY A 75 -7.58 -4.46 8.52
C GLY A 75 -6.31 -4.71 7.68
N CYS A 76 -5.53 -3.68 7.39
CA CYS A 76 -4.40 -3.76 6.48
C CYS A 76 -3.06 -4.02 7.20
N PRO A 77 -2.04 -4.55 6.50
CA PRO A 77 -0.70 -4.71 7.06
C PRO A 77 -0.10 -3.37 7.50
N ARG A 78 0.77 -3.39 8.51
CA ARG A 78 1.40 -2.18 9.07
C ARG A 78 2.09 -1.30 8.02
N PHE A 79 2.77 -1.90 7.04
CA PHE A 79 3.40 -1.14 5.97
C PHE A 79 2.38 -0.33 5.16
N THR A 80 1.25 -0.93 4.78
CA THR A 80 0.14 -0.27 4.09
C THR A 80 -0.44 0.85 4.94
N ALA A 81 -0.64 0.59 6.24
CA ALA A 81 -1.13 1.59 7.18
C ALA A 81 -0.16 2.79 7.31
N THR A 82 1.13 2.53 7.38
CA THR A 82 2.17 3.57 7.37
C THR A 82 2.09 4.44 6.12
N LEU A 83 1.94 3.85 4.93
CA LEU A 83 1.76 4.63 3.69
C LEU A 83 0.51 5.49 3.76
N ALA A 84 -0.61 4.93 4.21
CA ALA A 84 -1.86 5.65 4.34
C ALA A 84 -1.75 6.84 5.34
N VAL A 85 -1.07 6.66 6.48
CA VAL A 85 -0.79 7.74 7.43
C VAL A 85 0.01 8.87 6.79
N HIS A 86 1.06 8.54 6.02
CA HIS A 86 1.86 9.56 5.34
C HIS A 86 1.05 10.28 4.25
N GLY A 87 0.27 9.56 3.46
CA GLY A 87 -0.58 10.18 2.46
C GLY A 87 -1.70 11.04 3.05
N ARG A 88 -2.29 10.62 4.17
CA ARG A 88 -3.25 11.43 4.93
C ARG A 88 -2.58 12.73 5.43
N ALA A 89 -1.34 12.66 5.90
CA ALA A 89 -0.57 13.83 6.32
C ALA A 89 -0.24 14.77 5.14
N VAL A 90 0.07 14.24 3.96
CA VAL A 90 0.24 15.04 2.73
C VAL A 90 -1.06 15.73 2.33
N ILE A 91 -2.18 15.00 2.32
CA ILE A 91 -3.51 15.54 1.99
C ILE A 91 -3.91 16.64 2.98
N ALA A 92 -3.60 16.46 4.27
CA ALA A 92 -3.85 17.44 5.32
C ALA A 92 -2.87 18.64 5.30
N GLY A 93 -1.83 18.62 4.46
CA GLY A 93 -0.81 19.66 4.40
C GLY A 93 0.16 19.66 5.59
N GLU A 94 0.21 18.59 6.38
CA GLU A 94 1.13 18.43 7.52
C GLU A 94 2.58 18.23 7.04
N ILE A 95 2.77 17.57 5.89
CA ILE A 95 4.07 17.29 5.27
C ILE A 95 4.01 17.43 3.74
N ALA A 96 5.15 17.67 3.10
CA ALA A 96 5.26 17.70 1.63
C ALA A 96 5.21 16.28 1.02
N ARG A 97 4.75 16.20 -0.24
CA ARG A 97 4.67 14.96 -1.03
C ARG A 97 6.03 14.49 -1.54
#